data_AF-A0A956TST0-F1
#
_entry.id   AF-A0A956TST0-F1
#
_cell.length_a   1.000
_cell.length_b   1.000
_cell.length_c   1.000
_cell.angle_alpha   90.00
_cell.angle_beta   90.00
_cell.angle_gamma   90.00
#
_symmetry.space_group_name_H-M   'P 1'
#
loop_
_entity.id
_entity.type
_entity.pdbx_description
1 polymer ?
#
loop_
_entity_poly.entity_id
_entity_poly.type
_entity_poly.pdbx_seq_one_letter_code
_entity_poly.pdbx_strand_id
1 'polypeptide(L)' 'EEMQGQSQALAELPIGSVVTQFTVENPVDVRIGENIFQRLEGGEILVKDGIIQEIRL' A
#
# COMPACT_ATOMS: atom_id res chain seq x y z
N GLU A 1 -8.64 -25.07 -5.60
CA GLU A 1 -9.77 -24.20 -5.99
C GLU A 1 -9.45 -22.71 -5.77
N GLU A 2 -8.87 -22.31 -4.62
CA GLU A 2 -8.50 -20.89 -4.36
C GLU A 2 -7.56 -20.25 -5.41
N MET A 3 -6.52 -20.96 -5.86
CA MET A 3 -5.60 -20.44 -6.90
C MET A 3 -6.28 -20.20 -8.25
N GLN A 4 -7.35 -20.94 -8.58
CA GLN A 4 -8.09 -20.73 -9.82
C GLN A 4 -9.01 -19.50 -9.72
N GLY A 5 -9.61 -19.27 -8.55
CA GLY A 5 -10.43 -18.07 -8.29
C GLY A 5 -9.63 -16.78 -8.35
N GLN A 6 -8.41 -16.76 -7.80
CA GLN A 6 -7.52 -15.59 -7.89
C GLN A 6 -7.09 -15.29 -9.34
N SER A 7 -6.83 -16.33 -10.14
CA SER A 7 -6.45 -16.19 -11.55
C SER A 7 -7.57 -15.57 -12.39
N GLN A 8 -8.82 -15.98 -12.18
CA GLN A 8 -9.97 -15.39 -12.86
C GLN A 8 -10.19 -13.93 -12.46
N ALA A 9 -10.09 -13.60 -11.17
CA ALA A 9 -10.21 -12.23 -10.69
C ALA A 9 -9.15 -11.29 -11.30
N LEU A 10 -7.92 -11.79 -11.48
CA LEU A 10 -6.84 -11.02 -12.12
C LEU A 10 -7.12 -10.76 -13.61
N ALA A 11 -7.72 -11.72 -14.32
CA ALA A 11 -8.04 -11.60 -15.74
C ALA A 11 -9.14 -10.56 -16.03
N GLU A 12 -10.00 -10.30 -15.04
CA GLU A 12 -11.13 -9.37 -15.17
C GLU A 12 -10.83 -7.97 -14.62
N LEU A 13 -9.64 -7.72 -14.06
CA LEU A 13 -9.27 -6.41 -13.54
C LEU A 13 -9.14 -5.38 -14.67
N PRO A 14 -9.93 -4.29 -14.64
CA PRO A 14 -9.77 -3.20 -15.60
C PRO A 14 -8.36 -2.58 -15.53
N ILE A 15 -7.87 -2.10 -16.68
CA ILE A 15 -6.62 -1.34 -16.73
C ILE A 15 -6.72 -0.12 -15.80
N GLY A 16 -5.71 0.05 -14.94
CA GLY A 16 -5.67 1.13 -13.96
C GLY A 16 -6.29 0.79 -12.60
N SER A 17 -6.78 -0.44 -12.42
CA SER A 17 -7.22 -0.91 -11.10
C SER A 17 -6.08 -0.87 -10.08
N VAL A 18 -6.42 -0.48 -8.86
CA VAL A 18 -5.50 -0.46 -7.71
C VAL A 18 -5.86 -1.62 -6.80
N VAL A 19 -4.84 -2.40 -6.39
CA VAL A 19 -5.01 -3.54 -5.49
C VAL A 19 -4.05 -3.42 -4.32
N THR A 20 -4.52 -3.73 -3.12
CA THR A 20 -3.67 -3.82 -1.93
C THR A 20 -2.86 -5.12 -1.99
N GLN A 21 -1.54 -5.01 -2.04
CA GLN A 21 -0.66 -6.17 -2.18
C GLN A 21 0.02 -6.58 -0.87
N PHE A 22 0.56 -5.62 -0.12
CA PHE A 22 1.22 -5.84 1.16
C PHE A 22 1.26 -4.56 1.99
N THR A 23 1.41 -4.72 3.30
CA THR A 23 1.73 -3.63 4.23
C THR A 23 3.25 -3.49 4.31
N VAL A 24 3.75 -2.27 4.29
CA VAL A 24 5.18 -1.98 4.50
C VAL A 24 5.38 -1.48 5.92
N GLU A 25 6.26 -2.16 6.66
CA GLU A 25 6.74 -1.65 7.95
C GLU A 25 7.86 -0.66 7.70
N ASN A 26 7.67 0.59 8.15
CA ASN A 26 8.67 1.63 8.03
C ASN A 26 8.94 2.25 9.41
N PRO A 27 10.19 2.22 9.92
CA PRO A 27 10.50 2.91 11.15
C PRO A 27 10.31 4.42 11.00
N VAL A 28 9.69 5.05 12.00
CA VAL A 28 9.51 6.50 12.05
C VAL A 28 10.30 7.08 13.22
N ASP A 29 11.05 8.15 12.95
CA ASP A 29 11.73 8.91 14.01
C ASP A 29 10.72 9.84 14.69
N VAL A 30 10.70 9.80 16.03
CA VAL A 30 9.84 10.65 16.86
C VAL A 30 10.72 11.49 17.78
N ARG A 31 10.49 12.81 17.80
CA ARG A 31 11.22 13.75 18.66
C ARG A 31 10.39 14.16 19.88
N ILE A 32 11.08 14.63 20.92
CA ILE A 32 10.42 15.16 22.13
C ILE A 32 9.51 16.33 21.73
N GLY A 33 8.25 16.26 22.14
CA GLY A 33 7.22 17.26 21.82
C GLY A 33 6.41 16.97 20.56
N GLU A 34 6.75 15.92 19.79
CA GLU A 34 5.93 15.46 18.67
C GLU A 34 4.83 14.49 19.12
N ASN A 35 3.71 14.47 18.38
CA ASN A 35 2.65 13.50 18.61
C ASN A 35 2.95 12.20 17.87
N ILE A 36 3.22 11.14 18.64
CA ILE A 36 3.50 9.81 18.10
C ILE A 36 2.34 9.23 17.27
N PHE A 37 1.09 9.50 17.63
CA PHE A 37 -0.07 8.99 16.90
C PHE A 37 -0.22 9.62 15.51
N GLN A 38 0.15 10.89 15.37
CA GLN A 38 0.20 11.57 14.07
C GLN A 38 1.36 11.08 13.20
N ARG A 39 2.48 10.67 13.82
CA ARG A 39 3.63 10.10 13.11
C ARG A 39 3.39 8.65 12.65
N LEU A 40 2.55 7.93 13.39
CA LEU A 40 2.12 6.57 13.10
C LEU A 40 0.87 6.50 12.22
N GLU A 41 0.25 7.64 11.88
CA GLU A 41 -0.84 7.68 10.91
C GLU A 41 -0.28 7.08 9.61
N GLY A 42 -0.73 5.87 9.31
CA GLY A 42 -0.16 5.05 8.25
C GLY A 42 -0.45 5.67 6.90
N GLY A 43 0.57 5.78 6.06
CA GLY A 43 0.41 6.22 4.68
C GLY A 43 0.17 5.05 3.73
N GLU A 44 -0.53 5.30 2.63
CA GLU A 44 -0.64 4.38 1.51
C GLU A 44 0.35 4.76 0.42
N ILE A 45 0.96 3.76 -0.23
CA ILE A 45 1.87 3.97 -1.35
C ILE A 45 1.29 3.29 -2.58
N LEU A 46 1.13 4.05 -3.66
CA LEU A 46 0.77 3.50 -4.96
C LEU A 46 2.03 3.13 -5.74
N VAL A 47 2.14 1.85 -6.10
CA VAL A 47 3.28 1.32 -6.87
C VAL A 47 2.80 0.84 -8.23
N LYS A 48 3.55 1.18 -9.28
CA LYS A 48 3.34 0.69 -10.64
C LYS A 48 4.69 0.28 -11.24
N ASP A 49 4.79 -0.97 -11.69
CA ASP A 49 6.00 -1.53 -12.31
C ASP A 49 7.26 -1.40 -11.41
N GLY A 50 7.08 -1.52 -10.09
CA GLY A 50 8.15 -1.36 -9.09
C GLY A 50 8.53 0.09 -8.78
N ILE A 51 7.84 1.07 -9.35
CA ILE A 51 8.09 2.50 -9.15
C ILE A 51 6.97 3.10 -8.30
N ILE A 52 7.34 3.87 -7.28
CA ILE A 52 6.40 4.66 -6.46
C ILE A 52 5.82 5.76 -7.34
N GLN A 53 4.50 5.74 -7.51
CA GLN A 53 3.76 6.76 -8.26
C GLN A 53 3.24 7.86 -7.33
N GLU A 54 2.81 7.49 -6.12
CA GLU A 54 2.15 8.40 -5.18
C GLU A 54 2.37 7.93 -3.74
N ILE A 55 2.48 8.89 -2.81
CA ILE A 55 2.46 8.67 -1.36
C ILE A 55 1.29 9.47 -0.79
N ARG A 56 0.37 8.79 -0.11
CA ARG A 56 -0.78 9.38 0.58
C ARG A 56 -0.53 9.26 2.08
N LEU A 57 -0.49 10.39 2.77
CA LEU A 57 -0.27 10.50 4.22
C LEU A 57 -1.58 10.83 4.93
#